data_AF-A0A3B7MR47-F1
#
_entry.id   AF-A0A3B7MR47-F1
#
_cell.length_a   1.000
_cell.length_b   1.000
_cell.length_c   1.000
_cell.angle_alpha   90.00
_cell.angle_beta   90.00
_cell.angle_gamma   90.00
#
_symmetry.space_group_name_H-M   'P 1'
#
loop_
_entity.id
_entity.type
_entity.pdbx_description
1 polymer ?
#
loop_
_entity_poly.entity_id
_entity_poly.type
_entity_poly.pdbx_seq_one_letter_code
_entity_poly.pdbx_strand_id
1 'polypeptide(L)'
;MKKFLMLAVLSVVLFAGCQKADFDSTVTGEALGAFTLNTPATNAALVLNAATPTAKVEISWTASKPGVDVTPVYKWIAALKATGNLDAPLLEIPSDNNGADAKLTLTQKQLDDVLKAKGIADGAKADLIWSVKADNGSTQLVAGDIRNISITRMKDGVTNFILLSPASATAPITVNPVSTADSVRFKWTKGLPATGGPAITYQVAFSKDGNFTSPLFAIPASNTGKDTALSIAAKQFNDSLVKYGFTDLSQTVSLKWTVIATSGTWKQQADYINDIAFLREVNFYLVGTPNGWSIDNPLKLIVDQKADRYGTVFYTYIKLAANDEFKFFKTPGDWGSGYGDNGAGTTPGSYKTGLNVGGNLKVTTAGIYRLTIDTKNELAYVQQKQVGVVGGMQGWTPATPLYGAYLQRDKFLIIVPSSGTDEFKFHDASLGAAWNFGIGDDRWWGGADGKLVQDGGDPNIKAPYSPYTRLIWDATNVQQMKYNVYQGKLRIIGGAPVIGDWNPANALDMDYQGNGVWKKTITLTASTEFKFVSAEGWDLNYGADGAGKIKEGGDNITRAAGTYTVTVDEYNRTYTVL
;
A
#
# COMPACT_ATOMS: atom_id res chain seq x y z
N MET A 1 -38.98 1.45 -16.89
CA MET A 1 -39.68 0.87 -18.06
C MET A 1 -38.82 -0.27 -18.61
N LYS A 2 -39.43 -1.47 -18.68
CA LYS A 2 -39.19 -2.63 -19.58
C LYS A 2 -37.75 -2.81 -20.12
N LYS A 3 -37.09 -3.94 -19.89
CA LYS A 3 -37.46 -5.24 -20.51
C LYS A 3 -37.17 -6.44 -19.59
N PHE A 4 -38.20 -7.28 -19.47
CA PHE A 4 -38.15 -8.68 -19.07
C PHE A 4 -37.30 -9.48 -20.06
N LEU A 5 -36.52 -10.46 -19.57
CA LEU A 5 -36.07 -11.57 -20.39
C LEU A 5 -36.53 -12.88 -19.74
N MET A 6 -37.32 -13.62 -20.52
CA MET A 6 -37.94 -14.90 -20.20
C MET A 6 -36.92 -16.04 -20.07
N LEU A 7 -37.11 -16.82 -19.01
CA LEU A 7 -37.34 -18.26 -19.01
C LEU A 7 -36.81 -19.06 -20.22
N ALA A 8 -35.76 -19.86 -20.00
CA ALA A 8 -35.55 -21.13 -20.67
C ALA A 8 -35.49 -22.23 -19.60
N VAL A 9 -36.65 -22.82 -19.29
CA VAL A 9 -36.74 -24.06 -18.53
C VAL A 9 -36.31 -25.17 -19.49
N LEU A 10 -35.07 -25.66 -19.32
CA LEU A 10 -34.68 -26.93 -19.90
C LEU A 10 -35.18 -28.02 -18.94
N SER A 11 -36.35 -28.56 -19.24
CA SER A 11 -36.90 -29.76 -18.62
C SER A 11 -36.05 -30.97 -19.04
N VAL A 12 -34.97 -31.23 -18.29
CA VAL A 12 -34.32 -32.54 -18.31
C VAL A 12 -35.22 -33.47 -17.50
N VAL A 13 -36.01 -34.26 -18.23
CA VAL A 13 -36.65 -35.46 -17.68
C VAL A 13 -35.52 -36.43 -17.34
N LEU A 14 -35.06 -36.41 -16.09
CA LEU A 14 -34.25 -37.48 -15.53
C LEU A 14 -35.15 -38.71 -15.46
N PHE A 15 -35.00 -39.61 -16.44
CA PHE A 15 -35.43 -40.98 -16.26
C PHE A 15 -34.74 -41.51 -14.99
N ALA A 16 -35.53 -41.77 -13.96
CA ALA A 16 -35.15 -42.70 -12.91
C ALA A 16 -35.08 -44.11 -13.52
N GLY A 17 -34.09 -44.33 -14.38
CA GLY A 17 -33.67 -45.68 -14.69
C GLY A 17 -33.02 -46.22 -13.43
N CYS A 18 -33.53 -47.33 -12.89
CA CYS A 18 -32.81 -48.10 -11.89
C CYS A 18 -31.37 -48.29 -12.41
N GLN A 19 -30.40 -47.62 -11.79
CA GLN A 19 -29.00 -48.00 -11.98
C GLN A 19 -28.92 -49.45 -11.53
N LYS A 20 -28.70 -50.34 -12.50
CA LYS A 20 -28.47 -51.76 -12.23
C LYS A 20 -27.30 -51.83 -11.24
N ALA A 21 -27.49 -52.50 -10.11
CA ALA A 21 -26.45 -52.64 -9.10
C ALA A 21 -25.17 -53.21 -9.77
N ASP A 22 -24.03 -52.60 -9.46
CA ASP A 22 -22.72 -53.05 -9.92
C ASP A 22 -22.25 -54.15 -8.94
N PHE A 23 -22.30 -55.40 -9.40
CA PHE A 23 -22.03 -56.59 -8.60
C PHE A 23 -20.52 -56.89 -8.51
N ASP A 24 -20.09 -57.57 -7.46
CA ASP A 24 -18.74 -58.09 -7.38
C ASP A 24 -18.60 -59.38 -8.20
N SER A 25 -18.00 -59.28 -9.38
CA SER A 25 -17.85 -60.41 -10.32
C SER A 25 -16.83 -61.46 -9.89
N THR A 26 -16.19 -61.32 -8.72
CA THR A 26 -15.12 -62.21 -8.25
C THR A 26 -15.57 -63.26 -7.24
N VAL A 27 -16.85 -63.23 -6.82
CA VAL A 27 -17.37 -64.07 -5.74
C VAL A 27 -18.56 -64.91 -6.21
N THR A 28 -18.60 -66.20 -5.85
CA THR A 28 -19.71 -67.11 -6.17
C THR A 28 -20.61 -67.32 -4.94
N GLY A 29 -21.44 -66.32 -4.62
CA GLY A 29 -22.37 -66.33 -3.47
C GLY A 29 -22.71 -64.93 -2.97
N GLU A 30 -23.65 -64.80 -2.02
CA GLU A 30 -23.94 -63.51 -1.37
C GLU A 30 -22.70 -63.01 -0.61
N ALA A 31 -22.27 -61.78 -0.93
CA ALA A 31 -21.03 -61.18 -0.46
C ALA A 31 -21.15 -59.66 -0.40
N LEU A 32 -20.21 -59.04 0.30
CA LEU A 32 -20.03 -57.59 0.33
C LEU A 32 -18.62 -57.27 -0.15
N GLY A 33 -18.52 -56.53 -1.25
CA GLY A 33 -17.25 -56.04 -1.78
C GLY A 33 -16.65 -54.95 -0.90
N ALA A 34 -15.32 -54.86 -0.88
CA ALA A 34 -14.61 -53.81 -0.15
C ALA A 34 -15.02 -52.40 -0.61
N PHE A 35 -14.97 -51.45 0.30
CA PHE A 35 -15.32 -50.05 0.05
C PHE A 35 -14.46 -49.11 0.89
N THR A 36 -14.41 -47.84 0.48
CA THR A 36 -13.46 -46.84 0.98
C THR A 36 -14.17 -45.66 1.61
N LEU A 37 -13.59 -45.13 2.70
CA LEU A 37 -14.14 -43.98 3.42
C LEU A 37 -13.66 -42.68 2.78
N ASN A 38 -14.56 -41.75 2.49
CA ASN A 38 -14.23 -40.50 1.79
C ASN A 38 -14.09 -39.31 2.74
N THR A 39 -15.19 -38.89 3.38
CA THR A 39 -15.27 -37.70 4.24
C THR A 39 -15.95 -38.07 5.56
N PRO A 40 -15.53 -37.50 6.71
CA PRO A 40 -14.36 -36.64 6.91
C PRO A 40 -13.02 -37.36 6.71
N ALA A 41 -11.99 -36.62 6.30
CA ALA A 41 -10.63 -37.16 6.25
C ALA A 41 -10.14 -37.59 7.64
N THR A 42 -9.14 -38.47 7.70
CA THR A 42 -8.56 -38.88 8.99
C THR A 42 -7.96 -37.67 9.71
N ASN A 43 -8.14 -37.62 11.03
CA ASN A 43 -7.80 -36.50 11.93
C ASN A 43 -8.62 -35.22 11.71
N ALA A 44 -9.77 -35.28 11.03
CA ALA A 44 -10.69 -34.15 10.98
C ALA A 44 -11.11 -33.70 12.39
N ALA A 45 -11.21 -32.38 12.58
CA ALA A 45 -11.69 -31.77 13.81
C ALA A 45 -12.99 -31.04 13.53
N LEU A 46 -14.10 -31.59 14.03
CA LEU A 46 -15.42 -30.99 13.95
C LEU A 46 -15.70 -30.26 15.26
N VAL A 47 -15.87 -28.95 15.21
CA VAL A 47 -16.35 -28.16 16.36
C VAL A 47 -17.78 -27.75 16.05
N LEU A 48 -18.74 -28.29 16.80
CA LEU A 48 -20.16 -28.05 16.55
C LEU A 48 -20.55 -26.64 17.02
N ASN A 49 -21.16 -25.88 16.12
CA ASN A 49 -21.57 -24.49 16.31
C ASN A 49 -23.00 -24.44 16.84
N ALA A 50 -23.16 -24.02 18.10
CA ALA A 50 -24.46 -23.92 18.74
C ALA A 50 -25.38 -22.83 18.14
N ALA A 51 -24.84 -21.90 17.34
CA ALA A 51 -25.62 -20.88 16.64
C ALA A 51 -26.17 -21.35 15.28
N THR A 52 -25.69 -22.48 14.74
CA THR A 52 -26.16 -23.05 13.48
C THR A 52 -26.54 -24.52 13.63
N PRO A 53 -27.48 -24.87 14.54
CA PRO A 53 -27.76 -26.26 14.89
C PRO A 53 -28.29 -27.11 13.72
N THR A 54 -28.90 -26.47 12.72
CA THR A 54 -29.46 -27.12 11.53
C THR A 54 -28.45 -27.32 10.40
N ALA A 55 -27.25 -26.73 10.50
CA ALA A 55 -26.18 -26.93 9.53
C ALA A 55 -25.84 -28.41 9.42
N LYS A 56 -25.51 -28.88 8.22
CA LYS A 56 -25.30 -30.30 7.94
C LYS A 56 -23.83 -30.70 8.10
N VAL A 57 -23.62 -31.90 8.62
CA VAL A 57 -22.36 -32.65 8.63
C VAL A 57 -22.60 -33.87 7.75
N GLU A 58 -21.82 -33.97 6.68
CA GLU A 58 -21.86 -35.12 5.77
C GLU A 58 -20.70 -36.07 6.07
N ILE A 59 -21.02 -37.36 6.12
CA ILE A 59 -20.07 -38.46 6.19
C ILE A 59 -20.34 -39.34 4.98
N SER A 60 -19.32 -39.70 4.21
CA SER A 60 -19.52 -40.42 2.94
C SER A 60 -18.45 -41.46 2.66
N TRP A 61 -18.83 -42.47 1.87
CA TRP A 61 -17.99 -43.60 1.46
C TRP A 61 -18.40 -44.07 0.05
N THR A 62 -17.59 -44.93 -0.56
CA THR A 62 -18.02 -45.62 -1.79
C THR A 62 -19.00 -46.73 -1.46
N ALA A 63 -19.97 -47.02 -2.32
CA ALA A 63 -20.87 -48.15 -2.08
C ALA A 63 -20.11 -49.49 -2.11
N SER A 64 -20.40 -50.36 -1.15
CA SER A 64 -20.03 -51.78 -1.19
C SER A 64 -20.82 -52.49 -2.28
N LYS A 65 -20.15 -53.33 -3.09
CA LYS A 65 -20.77 -54.10 -4.16
C LYS A 65 -21.45 -55.36 -3.59
N PRO A 66 -22.74 -55.61 -3.85
CA PRO A 66 -23.36 -56.88 -3.48
C PRO A 66 -22.83 -58.03 -4.36
N GLY A 67 -22.81 -59.24 -3.82
CA GLY A 67 -22.40 -60.45 -4.54
C GLY A 67 -23.46 -60.98 -5.51
N VAL A 68 -24.75 -60.95 -5.14
CA VAL A 68 -25.83 -61.48 -5.99
C VAL A 68 -27.04 -60.53 -6.08
N ASP A 69 -27.92 -60.47 -5.07
CA ASP A 69 -29.23 -59.81 -5.22
C ASP A 69 -29.54 -58.81 -4.09
N VAL A 70 -28.94 -58.96 -2.91
CA VAL A 70 -29.28 -58.11 -1.75
C VAL A 70 -28.33 -56.93 -1.62
N THR A 71 -28.86 -55.73 -1.88
CA THR A 71 -28.13 -54.47 -1.68
C THR A 71 -27.79 -54.25 -0.21
N PRO A 72 -26.56 -53.80 0.11
CA PRO A 72 -26.18 -53.49 1.48
C PRO A 72 -26.97 -52.31 2.05
N VAL A 73 -27.24 -52.39 3.35
CA VAL A 73 -27.52 -51.23 4.20
C VAL A 73 -26.27 -50.90 5.03
N TYR A 74 -26.11 -49.63 5.38
CA TYR A 74 -24.93 -49.12 6.06
C TYR A 74 -25.28 -48.50 7.41
N LYS A 75 -24.36 -48.68 8.36
CA LYS A 75 -24.34 -47.97 9.63
C LYS A 75 -22.98 -47.33 9.84
N TRP A 76 -22.98 -46.05 10.16
CA TRP A 76 -21.79 -45.37 10.65
C TRP A 76 -21.55 -45.78 12.10
N ILE A 77 -20.34 -46.28 12.38
CA ILE A 77 -19.94 -46.74 13.71
C ILE A 77 -18.75 -45.93 14.21
N ALA A 78 -18.80 -45.53 15.49
CA ALA A 78 -17.70 -44.80 16.12
C ALA A 78 -17.48 -45.25 17.56
N ALA A 79 -16.22 -45.20 18.00
CA ALA A 79 -15.79 -45.55 19.35
C ALA A 79 -14.76 -44.54 19.86
N LEU A 80 -14.61 -44.43 21.19
CA LEU A 80 -13.57 -43.59 21.79
C LEU A 80 -12.18 -44.07 21.34
N LYS A 81 -11.33 -43.17 20.86
CA LYS A 81 -10.01 -43.51 20.31
C LYS A 81 -9.09 -44.19 21.33
N ALA A 82 -9.16 -43.77 22.59
CA ALA A 82 -8.24 -44.25 23.63
C ALA A 82 -8.75 -45.52 24.35
N THR A 83 -10.05 -45.75 24.40
CA THR A 83 -10.67 -46.75 25.31
C THR A 83 -11.78 -47.58 24.67
N GLY A 84 -12.21 -47.26 23.46
CA GLY A 84 -13.33 -47.93 22.79
C GLY A 84 -12.87 -48.97 21.76
N ASN A 85 -13.82 -49.75 21.27
CA ASN A 85 -13.65 -50.70 20.17
C ASN A 85 -14.80 -50.53 19.16
N LEU A 86 -14.54 -50.63 17.87
CA LEU A 86 -15.55 -50.59 16.81
C LEU A 86 -16.42 -51.85 16.74
N ASP A 87 -15.99 -52.97 17.33
CA ASP A 87 -16.84 -54.17 17.47
C ASP A 87 -17.96 -53.97 18.50
N ALA A 88 -17.76 -53.05 19.45
CA ALA A 88 -18.72 -52.62 20.46
C ALA A 88 -18.83 -51.09 20.43
N PRO A 89 -19.41 -50.52 19.35
CA PRO A 89 -19.27 -49.11 19.07
C PRO A 89 -20.02 -48.25 20.10
N LEU A 90 -19.46 -47.07 20.39
CA LEU A 90 -20.12 -46.07 21.22
C LEU A 90 -21.38 -45.53 20.52
N LEU A 91 -21.26 -45.27 19.21
CA LEU A 91 -22.30 -44.75 18.33
C LEU A 91 -22.49 -45.71 17.16
N GLU A 92 -23.74 -46.01 16.84
CA GLU A 92 -24.13 -46.80 15.69
C GLU A 92 -25.36 -46.14 15.07
N ILE A 93 -25.20 -45.54 13.89
CA ILE A 93 -26.22 -44.69 13.25
C ILE A 93 -26.46 -45.18 11.83
N PRO A 94 -27.70 -45.56 11.46
CA PRO A 94 -28.03 -45.88 10.06
C PRO A 94 -27.71 -44.71 9.13
N SER A 95 -27.20 -45.00 7.93
CA SER A 95 -26.96 -43.98 6.91
C SER A 95 -28.27 -43.40 6.33
N ASP A 96 -28.16 -42.44 5.41
CA ASP A 96 -29.32 -41.81 4.77
C ASP A 96 -30.21 -42.86 4.08
N ASN A 97 -31.49 -42.50 3.87
CA ASN A 97 -32.49 -43.40 3.28
C ASN A 97 -32.60 -44.75 4.03
N ASN A 98 -32.67 -44.69 5.37
CA ASN A 98 -32.75 -45.86 6.26
C ASN A 98 -31.59 -46.86 6.09
N GLY A 99 -30.38 -46.37 5.81
CA GLY A 99 -29.20 -47.21 5.61
C GLY A 99 -28.87 -47.50 4.16
N ALA A 100 -29.72 -47.16 3.19
CA ALA A 100 -29.49 -47.55 1.79
C ALA A 100 -28.43 -46.69 1.08
N ASP A 101 -28.23 -45.45 1.52
CA ASP A 101 -27.30 -44.53 0.85
C ASP A 101 -25.88 -44.70 1.40
N ALA A 102 -24.87 -44.57 0.53
CA ALA A 102 -23.45 -44.57 0.91
C ALA A 102 -22.97 -43.23 1.51
N LYS A 103 -23.86 -42.57 2.26
CA LYS A 103 -23.62 -41.31 2.96
C LYS A 103 -24.55 -41.18 4.16
N LEU A 104 -24.11 -40.44 5.16
CA LEU A 104 -24.88 -40.06 6.34
C LEU A 104 -24.85 -38.54 6.47
N THR A 105 -26.03 -37.91 6.47
CA THR A 105 -26.21 -36.47 6.61
C THR A 105 -26.89 -36.13 7.93
N LEU A 106 -26.11 -35.71 8.92
CA LEU A 106 -26.63 -35.27 10.21
C LEU A 106 -26.69 -33.75 10.28
N THR A 107 -27.71 -33.19 10.92
CA THR A 107 -27.58 -31.82 11.44
C THR A 107 -26.53 -31.80 12.56
N GLN A 108 -25.84 -30.68 12.76
CA GLN A 108 -24.93 -30.54 13.89
C GLN A 108 -25.64 -30.82 15.22
N LYS A 109 -26.92 -30.45 15.34
CA LYS A 109 -27.73 -30.76 16.53
C LYS A 109 -27.96 -32.26 16.72
N GLN A 110 -28.27 -33.01 15.66
CA GLN A 110 -28.41 -34.46 15.76
C GLN A 110 -27.10 -35.11 16.22
N LEU A 111 -25.96 -34.66 15.69
CA LEU A 111 -24.64 -35.14 16.10
C LEU A 111 -24.31 -34.77 17.56
N ASP A 112 -24.70 -33.57 18.00
CA ASP A 112 -24.56 -33.16 19.40
C ASP A 112 -25.44 -34.00 20.35
N ASP A 113 -26.70 -34.22 19.99
CA ASP A 113 -27.67 -34.97 20.80
C ASP A 113 -27.23 -36.44 20.99
N VAL A 114 -26.65 -37.09 19.97
CA VAL A 114 -26.14 -38.47 20.11
C VAL A 114 -24.92 -38.53 21.02
N LEU A 115 -24.03 -37.52 21.00
CA LEU A 115 -22.89 -37.46 21.92
C LEU A 115 -23.35 -37.16 23.35
N LYS A 116 -24.36 -36.30 23.51
CA LYS A 116 -25.01 -36.01 24.80
C LYS A 116 -25.60 -37.27 25.42
N ALA A 117 -26.30 -38.08 24.63
CA ALA A 117 -26.88 -39.35 25.08
C ALA A 117 -25.82 -40.35 25.58
N LYS A 118 -24.55 -40.15 25.21
CA LYS A 118 -23.40 -40.94 25.68
C LYS A 118 -22.65 -40.29 26.86
N GLY A 119 -23.22 -39.25 27.47
CA GLY A 119 -22.68 -38.62 28.67
C GLY A 119 -21.48 -37.69 28.44
N ILE A 120 -21.14 -37.38 27.19
CA ILE A 120 -20.10 -36.40 26.86
C ILE A 120 -20.65 -35.01 27.21
N ALA A 121 -19.92 -34.17 27.96
CA ALA A 121 -20.42 -32.86 28.42
C ALA A 121 -20.48 -31.80 27.30
N ASP A 122 -21.29 -30.76 27.47
CA ASP A 122 -21.40 -29.64 26.52
C ASP A 122 -20.04 -28.93 26.37
N GLY A 123 -19.62 -28.68 25.12
CA GLY A 123 -18.30 -28.13 24.81
C GLY A 123 -17.12 -29.08 25.02
N ALA A 124 -17.33 -30.31 25.49
CA ALA A 124 -16.25 -31.29 25.61
C ALA A 124 -15.85 -31.83 24.23
N LYS A 125 -14.55 -32.07 24.07
CA LYS A 125 -13.97 -32.73 22.90
C LYS A 125 -14.00 -34.25 23.10
N ALA A 126 -14.57 -34.96 22.13
CA ALA A 126 -14.51 -36.41 22.03
C ALA A 126 -13.54 -36.80 20.90
N ASP A 127 -12.45 -37.48 21.25
CA ASP A 127 -11.54 -38.09 20.29
C ASP A 127 -12.04 -39.50 19.96
N LEU A 128 -12.43 -39.72 18.72
CA LEU A 128 -13.08 -40.93 18.22
C LEU A 128 -12.27 -41.59 17.10
N ILE A 129 -12.45 -42.90 16.98
CA ILE A 129 -12.21 -43.63 15.74
C ILE A 129 -13.56 -43.98 15.12
N TRP A 130 -13.65 -43.99 13.80
CA TRP A 130 -14.88 -44.36 13.10
C TRP A 130 -14.60 -45.21 11.86
N SER A 131 -15.60 -46.00 11.51
CA SER A 131 -15.69 -46.76 10.27
C SER A 131 -17.18 -46.91 9.88
N VAL A 132 -17.45 -47.70 8.86
CA VAL A 132 -18.81 -47.98 8.38
C VAL A 132 -18.98 -49.49 8.29
N LYS A 133 -20.11 -49.97 8.79
CA LYS A 133 -20.53 -51.37 8.72
C LYS A 133 -21.60 -51.50 7.63
N ALA A 134 -21.32 -52.32 6.62
CA ALA A 134 -22.27 -52.77 5.61
C ALA A 134 -22.90 -54.11 6.03
N ASP A 135 -24.18 -54.31 5.73
CA ASP A 135 -24.95 -55.50 6.06
C ASP A 135 -25.96 -55.78 4.94
N ASN A 136 -26.03 -57.01 4.43
CA ASN A 136 -27.03 -57.43 3.45
C ASN A 136 -27.96 -58.54 3.99
N GLY A 137 -28.02 -58.71 5.31
CA GLY A 137 -28.81 -59.74 5.99
C GLY A 137 -28.16 -61.13 6.01
N SER A 138 -27.20 -61.40 5.11
CA SER A 138 -26.45 -62.68 5.06
C SER A 138 -25.04 -62.54 5.60
N THR A 139 -24.39 -61.41 5.34
CA THR A 139 -23.03 -61.12 5.80
C THR A 139 -22.88 -59.66 6.22
N GLN A 140 -21.87 -59.40 7.03
CA GLN A 140 -21.52 -58.06 7.51
C GLN A 140 -20.05 -57.78 7.19
N LEU A 141 -19.79 -56.56 6.73
CA LEU A 141 -18.44 -56.10 6.41
C LEU A 141 -18.22 -54.70 7.01
N VAL A 142 -17.18 -54.56 7.82
CA VAL A 142 -16.67 -53.23 8.22
C VAL A 142 -15.65 -52.78 7.17
N ALA A 143 -15.65 -51.50 6.80
CA ALA A 143 -14.64 -50.96 5.91
C ALA A 143 -13.23 -51.23 6.46
N GLY A 144 -12.29 -51.58 5.58
CA GLY A 144 -10.90 -51.83 5.99
C GLY A 144 -10.20 -50.60 6.57
N ASP A 145 -10.68 -49.40 6.22
CA ASP A 145 -10.19 -48.14 6.76
C ASP A 145 -10.82 -47.81 8.11
N ILE A 146 -9.98 -47.35 9.04
CA ILE A 146 -10.40 -46.72 10.30
C ILE A 146 -9.89 -45.29 10.30
N ARG A 147 -10.79 -44.33 10.52
CA ARG A 147 -10.48 -42.89 10.48
C ARG A 147 -10.50 -42.32 11.90
N ASN A 148 -9.50 -41.49 12.22
CA ASN A 148 -9.55 -40.67 13.43
C ASN A 148 -10.44 -39.46 13.18
N ILE A 149 -11.23 -39.06 14.17
CA ILE A 149 -11.98 -37.81 14.15
C ILE A 149 -12.05 -37.25 15.55
N SER A 150 -12.01 -35.93 15.68
CA SER A 150 -12.39 -35.27 16.93
C SER A 150 -13.66 -34.48 16.75
N ILE A 151 -14.58 -34.61 17.69
CA ILE A 151 -15.85 -33.87 17.68
C ILE A 151 -15.98 -33.13 19.01
N THR A 152 -15.97 -31.81 18.96
CA THR A 152 -16.26 -30.94 20.10
C THR A 152 -17.75 -30.63 20.12
N ARG A 153 -18.43 -31.01 21.20
CA ARG A 153 -19.87 -30.78 21.40
C ARG A 153 -20.24 -29.30 21.37
N MET A 154 -21.51 -29.01 21.10
CA MET A 154 -22.04 -27.66 21.12
C MET A 154 -21.91 -27.04 22.52
N LYS A 155 -21.59 -25.75 22.55
CA LYS A 155 -21.65 -24.90 23.76
C LYS A 155 -21.91 -23.45 23.39
N ASP A 156 -20.98 -22.88 22.63
CA ASP A 156 -21.05 -21.52 22.12
C ASP A 156 -21.10 -21.53 20.58
N GLY A 157 -21.37 -20.38 19.98
CA GLY A 157 -21.49 -20.28 18.53
C GLY A 157 -21.78 -18.88 18.03
N VAL A 158 -21.48 -18.64 16.77
CA VAL A 158 -21.82 -17.40 16.04
C VAL A 158 -22.34 -17.77 14.66
N THR A 159 -23.42 -17.13 14.18
CA THR A 159 -23.84 -17.27 12.77
C THR A 159 -22.91 -16.49 11.85
N ASN A 160 -22.84 -16.86 10.57
CA ASN A 160 -22.05 -16.13 9.59
C ASN A 160 -22.47 -14.65 9.48
N PHE A 161 -21.51 -13.82 9.10
CA PHE A 161 -21.66 -12.38 8.93
C PHE A 161 -20.76 -11.90 7.79
N ILE A 162 -21.07 -10.73 7.23
CA ILE A 162 -20.54 -10.25 5.95
C ILE A 162 -19.75 -8.96 6.18
N LEU A 163 -18.57 -8.85 5.56
CA LEU A 163 -17.78 -7.61 5.54
C LEU A 163 -18.42 -6.61 4.57
N LEU A 164 -18.65 -5.38 5.02
CA LEU A 164 -19.33 -4.34 4.23
C LEU A 164 -18.37 -3.28 3.70
N SER A 165 -17.44 -2.80 4.54
CA SER A 165 -16.48 -1.78 4.14
C SER A 165 -15.23 -1.80 5.01
N PRO A 166 -14.06 -1.42 4.49
CA PRO A 166 -13.77 -1.15 3.07
C PRO A 166 -13.84 -2.43 2.21
N ALA A 167 -14.39 -2.33 0.99
CA ALA A 167 -14.37 -3.46 0.06
C ALA A 167 -12.93 -3.81 -0.34
N SER A 168 -12.71 -5.03 -0.83
CA SER A 168 -11.40 -5.46 -1.32
C SER A 168 -10.91 -4.55 -2.46
N ALA A 169 -9.75 -3.92 -2.32
CA ALA A 169 -9.19 -3.02 -3.32
C ALA A 169 -7.65 -2.95 -3.25
N THR A 170 -7.02 -2.78 -4.42
CA THR A 170 -5.57 -2.55 -4.54
C THR A 170 -5.20 -1.06 -4.57
N ALA A 171 -6.16 -0.19 -4.88
CA ALA A 171 -5.97 1.26 -4.83
C ALA A 171 -5.82 1.71 -3.37
N PRO A 172 -4.80 2.51 -3.02
CA PRO A 172 -4.58 2.92 -1.65
C PRO A 172 -5.62 3.92 -1.17
N ILE A 173 -6.09 3.74 0.06
CA ILE A 173 -6.81 4.75 0.81
C ILE A 173 -5.77 5.72 1.38
N THR A 174 -5.85 7.00 1.01
CA THR A 174 -5.01 8.04 1.60
C THR A 174 -5.47 8.37 3.02
N VAL A 175 -4.56 8.30 3.98
CA VAL A 175 -4.81 8.63 5.39
C VAL A 175 -3.80 9.66 5.88
N ASN A 176 -4.26 10.62 6.69
CA ASN A 176 -3.37 11.57 7.36
C ASN A 176 -2.77 10.91 8.62
N PRO A 177 -1.47 10.57 8.62
CA PRO A 177 -0.84 9.79 9.69
C PRO A 177 -0.75 10.49 11.04
N VAL A 178 -1.01 11.81 11.10
CA VAL A 178 -0.99 12.59 12.35
C VAL A 178 -2.39 13.03 12.80
N SER A 179 -3.42 12.79 12.00
CA SER A 179 -4.76 13.27 12.29
C SER A 179 -5.43 12.48 13.41
N THR A 180 -5.87 13.20 14.45
CA THR A 180 -6.69 12.66 15.55
C THR A 180 -8.19 12.83 15.30
N ALA A 181 -8.57 13.64 14.31
CA ALA A 181 -9.96 13.90 13.93
C ALA A 181 -10.44 12.98 12.81
N ASP A 182 -9.57 12.65 11.85
CA ASP A 182 -9.90 11.75 10.76
C ASP A 182 -9.91 10.30 11.25
N SER A 183 -10.78 9.46 10.69
CA SER A 183 -10.91 8.06 11.08
C SER A 183 -10.94 7.11 9.89
N VAL A 184 -10.31 5.94 10.08
CA VAL A 184 -10.47 4.78 9.21
C VAL A 184 -11.62 3.95 9.77
N ARG A 185 -12.57 3.57 8.91
CA ARG A 185 -13.81 2.90 9.32
C ARG A 185 -13.98 1.54 8.65
N PHE A 186 -14.23 0.52 9.47
CA PHE A 186 -14.57 -0.83 9.06
C PHE A 186 -15.99 -1.17 9.51
N LYS A 187 -16.76 -1.87 8.68
CA LYS A 187 -18.15 -2.25 8.96
C LYS A 187 -18.45 -3.65 8.47
N TRP A 188 -19.30 -4.36 9.21
CA TRP A 188 -19.79 -5.70 8.87
C TRP A 188 -21.25 -5.88 9.35
N THR A 189 -21.89 -6.97 8.96
CA THR A 189 -23.21 -7.34 9.48
C THR A 189 -23.10 -8.03 10.85
N LYS A 190 -24.17 -8.03 11.65
CA LYS A 190 -24.16 -8.67 12.97
C LYS A 190 -24.34 -10.18 12.84
N GLY A 191 -23.42 -10.95 13.42
CA GLY A 191 -23.65 -12.38 13.72
C GLY A 191 -24.59 -12.54 14.93
N LEU A 192 -25.29 -13.67 15.02
CA LEU A 192 -26.14 -14.02 16.14
C LEU A 192 -25.45 -15.09 17.00
N PRO A 193 -25.42 -14.95 18.34
CA PRO A 193 -24.88 -15.99 19.20
C PRO A 193 -25.85 -17.18 19.26
N ALA A 194 -25.36 -18.30 19.78
CA ALA A 194 -26.24 -19.40 20.17
C ALA A 194 -27.34 -18.92 21.14
N THR A 195 -28.53 -19.54 21.07
CA THR A 195 -29.65 -19.17 21.96
C THR A 195 -29.25 -19.37 23.43
N GLY A 196 -29.31 -18.29 24.22
CA GLY A 196 -28.86 -18.29 25.62
C GLY A 196 -27.33 -18.24 25.81
N GLY A 197 -26.56 -18.16 24.72
CA GLY A 197 -25.11 -18.07 24.73
C GLY A 197 -24.58 -16.66 25.04
N PRO A 198 -23.26 -16.52 25.28
CA PRO A 198 -22.65 -15.23 25.58
C PRO A 198 -22.78 -14.22 24.43
N ALA A 199 -22.82 -12.93 24.78
CA ALA A 199 -22.79 -11.85 23.79
C ALA A 199 -21.52 -11.91 22.92
N ILE A 200 -21.66 -11.49 21.65
CA ILE A 200 -20.56 -11.49 20.70
C ILE A 200 -19.70 -10.23 20.87
N THR A 201 -18.38 -10.41 20.84
CA THR A 201 -17.43 -9.34 20.60
C THR A 201 -16.68 -9.57 19.28
N TYR A 202 -16.22 -8.48 18.67
CA TYR A 202 -15.55 -8.46 17.38
C TYR A 202 -14.19 -7.76 17.49
N GLN A 203 -13.26 -8.20 16.66
CA GLN A 203 -12.01 -7.51 16.37
C GLN A 203 -11.75 -7.51 14.86
N VAL A 204 -11.21 -6.40 14.35
CA VAL A 204 -10.70 -6.31 12.98
C VAL A 204 -9.25 -6.76 12.99
N ALA A 205 -8.93 -7.82 12.26
CA ALA A 205 -7.60 -8.41 12.19
C ALA A 205 -6.93 -8.08 10.85
N PHE A 206 -5.62 -7.84 10.86
CA PHE A 206 -4.81 -7.48 9.71
C PHE A 206 -3.68 -8.49 9.52
N SER A 207 -3.31 -8.78 8.27
CA SER A 207 -2.25 -9.71 7.91
C SER A 207 -1.54 -9.27 6.62
N LYS A 208 -0.29 -9.69 6.42
CA LYS A 208 0.43 -9.48 5.14
C LYS A 208 0.10 -10.55 4.11
N ASP A 209 -0.05 -11.80 4.56
CA ASP A 209 -0.21 -12.99 3.72
C ASP A 209 -1.65 -13.57 3.75
N GLY A 210 -2.49 -13.08 4.66
CA GLY A 210 -3.87 -13.55 4.84
C GLY A 210 -3.97 -14.66 5.87
N ASN A 211 -2.89 -14.99 6.57
CA ASN A 211 -2.93 -15.85 7.73
C ASN A 211 -3.45 -15.07 8.95
N PHE A 212 -4.62 -15.48 9.46
CA PHE A 212 -5.27 -14.89 10.64
C PHE A 212 -5.27 -15.82 11.85
N THR A 213 -4.62 -16.99 11.79
CA THR A 213 -4.30 -17.75 13.01
C THR A 213 -3.29 -16.98 13.86
N SER A 214 -2.42 -16.23 13.20
CA SER A 214 -1.43 -15.32 13.79
C SER A 214 -1.46 -13.98 13.06
N PRO A 215 -2.48 -13.13 13.29
CA PRO A 215 -2.59 -11.86 12.59
C PRO A 215 -1.41 -10.95 12.92
N LEU A 216 -1.05 -10.04 12.00
CA LEU A 216 -0.05 -9.00 12.23
C LEU A 216 -0.44 -8.14 13.44
N PHE A 217 -1.70 -7.69 13.45
CA PHE A 217 -2.35 -7.09 14.61
C PHE A 217 -3.86 -7.19 14.51
N ALA A 218 -4.56 -7.00 15.63
CA ALA A 218 -6.01 -6.93 15.68
C ALA A 218 -6.46 -5.79 16.59
N ILE A 219 -7.56 -5.14 16.23
CA ILE A 219 -8.12 -3.99 16.94
C ILE A 219 -9.55 -4.35 17.34
N PRO A 220 -9.92 -4.26 18.64
CA PRO A 220 -11.30 -4.46 19.07
C PRO A 220 -12.26 -3.52 18.33
N ALA A 221 -13.45 -4.00 17.97
CA ALA A 221 -14.49 -3.14 17.42
C ALA A 221 -14.87 -2.01 18.40
N SER A 222 -15.60 -1.01 17.90
CA SER A 222 -16.13 0.08 18.73
C SER A 222 -16.99 -0.47 19.88
N ASN A 223 -17.16 0.36 20.92
CA ASN A 223 -17.87 -0.02 22.15
C ASN A 223 -17.27 -1.30 22.78
N THR A 224 -15.94 -1.34 22.93
CA THR A 224 -15.21 -2.48 23.54
C THR A 224 -15.50 -3.83 22.85
N GLY A 225 -15.59 -3.81 21.53
CA GLY A 225 -15.82 -5.01 20.71
C GLY A 225 -17.28 -5.32 20.41
N LYS A 226 -18.26 -4.60 20.97
CA LYS A 226 -19.68 -4.96 20.88
C LYS A 226 -20.37 -4.47 19.61
N ASP A 227 -19.83 -3.44 18.96
CA ASP A 227 -20.42 -2.89 17.75
C ASP A 227 -20.02 -3.68 16.50
N THR A 228 -20.80 -3.55 15.43
CA THR A 228 -20.47 -4.10 14.11
C THR A 228 -19.69 -3.12 13.22
N ALA A 229 -18.93 -2.25 13.89
CA ALA A 229 -18.06 -1.30 13.25
C ALA A 229 -16.80 -1.07 14.10
N LEU A 230 -15.70 -0.74 13.43
CA LEU A 230 -14.52 -0.14 14.03
C LEU A 230 -14.35 1.24 13.43
N SER A 231 -14.29 2.26 14.27
CA SER A 231 -13.81 3.60 13.91
C SER A 231 -12.54 3.89 14.68
N ILE A 232 -11.40 3.92 14.00
CA ILE A 232 -10.09 4.20 14.58
C ILE A 232 -9.53 5.51 14.03
N ALA A 233 -8.95 6.36 14.88
CA ALA A 233 -8.32 7.60 14.42
C ALA A 233 -7.15 7.29 13.48
N ALA A 234 -6.98 8.09 12.43
CA ALA A 234 -5.93 7.86 11.42
C ALA A 234 -4.53 7.80 12.04
N LYS A 235 -4.26 8.64 13.04
CA LYS A 235 -3.02 8.57 13.84
C LYS A 235 -2.85 7.23 14.56
N GLN A 236 -3.88 6.75 15.26
CA GLN A 236 -3.80 5.48 16.01
C GLN A 236 -3.59 4.29 15.07
N PHE A 237 -4.21 4.33 13.89
CA PHE A 237 -3.99 3.33 12.85
C PHE A 237 -2.55 3.40 12.31
N ASN A 238 -2.04 4.60 12.02
CA ASN A 238 -0.65 4.79 11.62
C ASN A 238 0.36 4.31 12.68
N ASP A 239 0.12 4.62 13.96
CA ASP A 239 0.97 4.17 15.08
C ASP A 239 1.04 2.64 15.12
N SER A 240 -0.05 1.95 14.79
CA SER A 240 -0.07 0.48 14.62
C SER A 240 0.83 0.05 13.46
N LEU A 241 0.73 0.67 12.28
CA LEU A 241 1.57 0.34 11.13
C LEU A 241 3.07 0.54 11.42
N VAL A 242 3.44 1.65 12.06
CA VAL A 242 4.82 1.94 12.47
C VAL A 242 5.35 0.89 13.43
N LYS A 243 4.54 0.48 14.43
CA LYS A 243 4.91 -0.58 15.39
C LYS A 243 5.28 -1.90 14.70
N TYR A 244 4.70 -2.18 13.54
CA TYR A 244 4.95 -3.39 12.75
C TYR A 244 5.91 -3.17 11.55
N GLY A 245 6.74 -2.12 11.62
CA GLY A 245 7.88 -1.91 10.71
C GLY A 245 7.58 -1.10 9.46
N PHE A 246 6.35 -0.58 9.30
CA PHE A 246 6.02 0.31 8.18
C PHE A 246 6.39 1.75 8.53
N THR A 247 7.68 2.10 8.47
CA THR A 247 8.19 3.42 8.87
C THR A 247 8.27 4.42 7.71
N ASP A 248 8.43 3.97 6.47
CA ASP A 248 8.46 4.84 5.29
C ASP A 248 7.03 5.26 4.89
N LEU A 249 6.73 6.55 5.08
CA LEU A 249 5.41 7.14 4.80
C LEU A 249 5.13 7.28 3.30
N SER A 250 6.19 7.32 2.47
CA SER A 250 6.07 7.41 1.01
C SER A 250 5.70 6.09 0.34
N GLN A 251 5.81 4.99 1.07
CA GLN A 251 5.49 3.66 0.58
C GLN A 251 4.03 3.31 0.89
N THR A 252 3.37 2.71 -0.11
CA THR A 252 2.04 2.13 0.09
C THR A 252 2.14 0.89 0.97
N VAL A 253 1.28 0.81 1.99
CA VAL A 253 1.16 -0.34 2.89
C VAL A 253 -0.02 -1.20 2.44
N SER A 254 0.29 -2.36 1.83
CA SER A 254 -0.72 -3.34 1.41
C SER A 254 -0.88 -4.43 2.46
N LEU A 255 -2.12 -4.69 2.87
CA LEU A 255 -2.51 -5.67 3.87
C LEU A 255 -3.76 -6.43 3.42
N LYS A 256 -4.04 -7.54 4.10
CA LYS A 256 -5.32 -8.23 4.11
C LYS A 256 -6.01 -7.98 5.44
N TRP A 257 -7.33 -7.88 5.43
CA TRP A 257 -8.11 -7.72 6.66
C TRP A 257 -9.35 -8.61 6.68
N THR A 258 -9.76 -8.98 7.89
CA THR A 258 -11.00 -9.70 8.17
C THR A 258 -11.51 -9.33 9.57
N VAL A 259 -12.64 -9.90 9.97
CA VAL A 259 -13.21 -9.73 11.32
C VAL A 259 -13.28 -11.08 12.01
N ILE A 260 -12.85 -11.11 13.27
CA ILE A 260 -12.93 -12.29 14.14
C ILE A 260 -13.99 -11.99 15.21
N ALA A 261 -15.07 -12.77 15.19
CA ALA A 261 -16.11 -12.78 16.21
C ALA A 261 -15.77 -13.77 17.33
N THR A 262 -16.08 -13.42 18.57
CA THR A 262 -15.92 -14.27 19.75
C THR A 262 -17.21 -14.32 20.54
N SER A 263 -17.67 -15.51 20.93
CA SER A 263 -18.79 -15.72 21.88
C SER A 263 -18.37 -16.82 22.83
N GLY A 264 -18.18 -16.51 24.11
CA GLY A 264 -17.64 -17.46 25.09
C GLY A 264 -16.29 -18.02 24.66
N THR A 265 -16.22 -19.33 24.45
CA THR A 265 -15.04 -20.03 23.95
C THR A 265 -15.00 -20.16 22.41
N TRP A 266 -16.08 -19.81 21.72
CA TRP A 266 -16.16 -19.85 20.26
C TRP A 266 -15.43 -18.66 19.64
N LYS A 267 -14.62 -18.92 18.63
CA LYS A 267 -14.01 -17.91 17.76
C LYS A 267 -14.27 -18.25 16.30
N GLN A 268 -14.70 -17.26 15.53
CA GLN A 268 -14.99 -17.43 14.12
C GLN A 268 -14.54 -16.21 13.33
N GLN A 269 -13.76 -16.48 12.28
CA GLN A 269 -13.44 -15.50 11.25
C GLN A 269 -14.65 -15.32 10.31
N ALA A 270 -14.80 -14.13 9.73
CA ALA A 270 -15.68 -13.95 8.57
C ALA A 270 -15.26 -14.86 7.41
N ASP A 271 -16.24 -15.25 6.58
CA ASP A 271 -16.03 -16.12 5.42
C ASP A 271 -15.11 -15.48 4.35
N TYR A 272 -15.01 -14.15 4.36
CA TYR A 272 -14.24 -13.38 3.40
C TYR A 272 -13.03 -12.67 4.04
N ILE A 273 -12.01 -12.50 3.21
CA ILE A 273 -10.80 -11.72 3.49
C ILE A 273 -10.73 -10.65 2.40
N ASN A 274 -10.55 -9.40 2.79
CA ASN A 274 -10.43 -8.27 1.87
C ASN A 274 -8.98 -7.81 1.78
N ASP A 275 -8.54 -7.46 0.57
CA ASP A 275 -7.31 -6.73 0.34
C ASP A 275 -7.53 -5.23 0.60
N ILE A 276 -6.54 -4.58 1.19
CA ILE A 276 -6.58 -3.14 1.49
C ILE A 276 -5.18 -2.55 1.36
N ALA A 277 -5.10 -1.36 0.80
CA ALA A 277 -3.86 -0.60 0.70
C ALA A 277 -4.03 0.78 1.35
N PHE A 278 -2.97 1.30 1.96
CA PHE A 278 -2.95 2.63 2.56
C PHE A 278 -1.75 3.43 2.07
N LEU A 279 -1.99 4.70 1.71
CA LEU A 279 -0.94 5.69 1.49
C LEU A 279 -1.03 6.72 2.61
N ARG A 280 0.08 7.02 3.27
CA ARG A 280 0.09 7.90 4.44
C ARG A 280 0.63 9.27 4.04
N GLU A 281 -0.27 10.23 3.88
CA GLU A 281 0.08 11.57 3.41
C GLU A 281 -0.43 12.65 4.35
N VAL A 282 0.40 13.64 4.64
CA VAL A 282 -0.07 14.94 5.12
C VAL A 282 -0.01 15.90 3.95
N ASN A 283 -1.14 16.50 3.59
CA ASN A 283 -1.24 17.32 2.39
C ASN A 283 -1.66 18.75 2.74
N PHE A 284 -1.02 19.70 2.07
CA PHE A 284 -1.40 21.10 2.02
C PHE A 284 -1.05 21.65 0.65
N TYR A 285 -1.73 22.70 0.24
CA TYR A 285 -1.69 23.15 -1.14
C TYR A 285 -1.58 24.67 -1.26
N LEU A 286 -1.09 25.11 -2.41
CA LEU A 286 -1.04 26.50 -2.84
C LEU A 286 -1.96 26.69 -4.04
N VAL A 287 -2.79 27.73 -3.99
CA VAL A 287 -3.63 28.17 -5.10
C VAL A 287 -3.44 29.67 -5.30
N GLY A 288 -3.26 30.09 -6.53
CA GLY A 288 -3.04 31.49 -6.85
C GLY A 288 -2.77 31.71 -8.33
N THR A 289 -2.24 32.88 -8.63
CA THR A 289 -1.79 33.27 -9.98
C THR A 289 -0.89 32.18 -10.63
N PRO A 290 0.07 31.54 -9.92
CA PRO A 290 0.96 30.54 -10.53
C PRO A 290 0.27 29.27 -11.05
N ASN A 291 -0.95 28.96 -10.60
CA ASN A 291 -1.75 27.85 -11.12
C ASN A 291 -3.10 28.30 -11.69
N GLY A 292 -3.24 29.60 -11.99
CA GLY A 292 -4.47 30.17 -12.54
C GLY A 292 -5.68 30.08 -11.61
N TRP A 293 -5.47 30.16 -10.29
CA TRP A 293 -6.52 30.05 -9.27
C TRP A 293 -7.32 28.74 -9.32
N SER A 294 -6.72 27.66 -9.83
CA SER A 294 -7.36 26.34 -9.88
C SER A 294 -7.37 25.67 -8.49
N ILE A 295 -8.54 25.66 -7.84
CA ILE A 295 -8.74 24.98 -6.55
C ILE A 295 -8.85 23.46 -6.69
N ASP A 296 -9.27 22.99 -7.86
CA ASP A 296 -9.42 21.56 -8.17
C ASP A 296 -8.10 20.90 -8.60
N ASN A 297 -7.16 21.71 -9.10
CA ASN A 297 -5.79 21.28 -9.40
C ASN A 297 -4.76 22.20 -8.70
N PRO A 298 -4.73 22.16 -7.34
CA PRO A 298 -3.87 23.04 -6.57
C PRO A 298 -2.42 22.51 -6.52
N LEU A 299 -1.46 23.38 -6.23
CA LEU A 299 -0.06 23.00 -6.16
C LEU A 299 0.26 22.40 -4.79
N LYS A 300 0.50 21.08 -4.73
CA LYS A 300 0.86 20.37 -3.49
C LYS A 300 2.20 20.85 -2.93
N LEU A 301 2.24 21.11 -1.62
CA LEU A 301 3.42 21.57 -0.90
C LEU A 301 4.25 20.42 -0.32
N ILE A 302 5.54 20.68 -0.10
CA ILE A 302 6.47 19.84 0.63
C ILE A 302 6.08 19.83 2.11
N VAL A 303 6.03 18.66 2.73
CA VAL A 303 5.83 18.52 4.18
C VAL A 303 7.17 18.67 4.89
N ASP A 304 7.25 19.52 5.92
CA ASP A 304 8.44 19.57 6.77
C ASP A 304 8.54 18.28 7.59
N GLN A 305 9.59 17.48 7.35
CA GLN A 305 9.75 16.17 8.00
C GLN A 305 10.26 16.26 9.44
N LYS A 306 10.62 17.44 9.94
CA LYS A 306 11.11 17.58 11.31
C LYS A 306 10.02 17.25 12.33
N ALA A 307 10.34 16.43 13.33
CA ALA A 307 9.37 15.86 14.27
C ALA A 307 8.44 16.89 14.97
N ASP A 308 8.93 18.08 15.31
CA ASP A 308 8.17 19.18 15.94
C ASP A 308 7.34 20.02 14.96
N ARG A 309 7.49 19.79 13.65
CA ARG A 309 6.85 20.52 12.54
C ARG A 309 6.00 19.62 11.63
N TYR A 310 6.28 18.32 11.63
CA TYR A 310 5.61 17.34 10.79
C TYR A 310 4.10 17.38 11.00
N GLY A 311 3.35 17.47 9.89
CA GLY A 311 1.90 17.60 9.95
C GLY A 311 1.38 19.03 10.02
N THR A 312 2.24 20.00 10.32
CA THR A 312 1.83 21.39 10.63
C THR A 312 2.57 22.45 9.82
N VAL A 313 3.73 22.14 9.27
CA VAL A 313 4.52 23.05 8.46
C VAL A 313 4.69 22.48 7.05
N PHE A 314 4.38 23.32 6.07
CA PHE A 314 4.47 22.96 4.66
C PHE A 314 5.11 24.10 3.87
N TYR A 315 5.83 23.78 2.81
CA TYR A 315 6.52 24.79 2.01
C TYR A 315 6.71 24.40 0.55
N THR A 316 7.08 25.36 -0.29
CA THR A 316 7.50 25.13 -1.68
C THR A 316 8.50 26.20 -2.10
N TYR A 317 9.38 25.85 -3.03
CA TYR A 317 10.18 26.81 -3.79
C TYR A 317 9.59 27.02 -5.17
N ILE A 318 9.16 28.25 -5.44
CA ILE A 318 8.44 28.61 -6.66
C ILE A 318 8.94 29.93 -7.22
N LYS A 319 9.05 30.01 -8.55
CA LYS A 319 9.32 31.26 -9.26
C LYS A 319 8.01 32.02 -9.44
N LEU A 320 7.98 33.28 -8.99
CA LEU A 320 6.81 34.16 -9.05
C LEU A 320 7.14 35.43 -9.85
N ALA A 321 6.16 35.95 -10.57
CA ALA A 321 6.19 37.27 -11.18
C ALA A 321 5.84 38.36 -10.15
N ALA A 322 6.22 39.60 -10.46
CA ALA A 322 5.82 40.74 -9.64
C ALA A 322 4.28 40.84 -9.63
N ASN A 323 3.71 41.02 -8.45
CA ASN A 323 2.27 41.05 -8.18
C ASN A 323 1.53 39.70 -8.21
N ASP A 324 2.23 38.57 -8.33
CA ASP A 324 1.58 37.27 -8.15
C ASP A 324 0.93 37.18 -6.76
N GLU A 325 -0.32 36.75 -6.75
CA GLU A 325 -1.13 36.53 -5.56
C GLU A 325 -1.44 35.04 -5.35
N PHE A 326 -1.58 34.62 -4.09
CA PHE A 326 -1.89 33.24 -3.70
C PHE A 326 -2.50 33.12 -2.29
N LYS A 327 -3.06 31.94 -2.00
CA LYS A 327 -3.48 31.47 -0.67
C LYS A 327 -3.08 30.00 -0.49
N PHE A 328 -3.08 29.53 0.75
CA PHE A 328 -2.83 28.12 1.06
C PHE A 328 -4.13 27.39 1.41
N PHE A 329 -4.22 26.10 1.14
CA PHE A 329 -5.46 25.32 1.31
C PHE A 329 -5.18 23.95 1.89
N LYS A 330 -6.09 23.47 2.73
CA LYS A 330 -6.04 22.10 3.27
C LYS A 330 -6.68 21.08 2.31
N THR A 331 -7.71 21.47 1.57
CA THR A 331 -8.54 20.55 0.81
C THR A 331 -8.76 21.05 -0.63
N PRO A 332 -8.36 20.27 -1.66
CA PRO A 332 -8.68 20.58 -3.05
C PRO A 332 -10.19 20.67 -3.27
N GLY A 333 -10.63 21.60 -4.11
CA GLY A 333 -12.05 21.89 -4.38
C GLY A 333 -12.78 22.66 -3.26
N ASP A 334 -12.17 22.91 -2.11
CA ASP A 334 -12.81 23.58 -0.96
C ASP A 334 -12.15 24.91 -0.60
N TRP A 335 -12.78 26.01 -1.04
CA TRP A 335 -12.36 27.37 -0.71
C TRP A 335 -12.47 27.71 0.78
N GLY A 336 -13.36 27.04 1.52
CA GLY A 336 -13.52 27.21 2.97
C GLY A 336 -12.33 26.67 3.77
N SER A 337 -11.47 25.88 3.13
CA SER A 337 -10.25 25.34 3.74
C SER A 337 -9.02 26.27 3.64
N GLY A 338 -9.22 27.51 3.19
CA GLY A 338 -8.16 28.45 2.81
C GLY A 338 -7.53 29.25 3.97
N TYR A 339 -6.25 29.58 3.82
CA TYR A 339 -5.43 30.36 4.73
C TYR A 339 -4.82 31.53 3.96
N GLY A 340 -5.15 32.77 4.37
CA GLY A 340 -4.78 34.00 3.68
C GLY A 340 -4.03 35.00 4.55
N ASP A 341 -3.72 36.16 3.97
CA ASP A 341 -3.09 37.29 4.68
C ASP A 341 -4.08 37.91 5.67
N ASN A 342 -3.79 37.78 6.97
CA ASN A 342 -4.53 38.38 8.08
C ASN A 342 -3.69 39.43 8.82
N GLY A 343 -2.81 40.13 8.11
CA GLY A 343 -1.93 41.16 8.63
C GLY A 343 -0.52 40.67 8.95
N ALA A 344 0.35 41.60 9.32
CA ALA A 344 1.75 41.32 9.59
C ALA A 344 1.94 40.29 10.73
N GLY A 345 2.86 39.35 10.50
CA GLY A 345 3.31 38.36 11.47
C GLY A 345 4.36 38.89 12.44
N THR A 346 5.18 37.99 12.98
CA THR A 346 6.17 38.28 14.03
C THR A 346 7.52 38.75 13.49
N THR A 347 7.83 38.47 12.22
CA THR A 347 9.07 38.87 11.54
C THR A 347 8.80 39.45 10.16
N PRO A 348 9.72 40.24 9.57
CA PRO A 348 9.58 40.73 8.20
C PRO A 348 9.34 39.59 7.19
N GLY A 349 8.35 39.75 6.32
CA GLY A 349 7.95 38.72 5.36
C GLY A 349 7.11 37.58 5.94
N SER A 350 6.75 37.66 7.24
CA SER A 350 5.74 36.78 7.84
C SER A 350 4.37 37.46 7.94
N TYR A 351 3.32 36.65 7.90
CA TYR A 351 1.93 37.07 7.92
C TYR A 351 1.18 36.23 8.94
N LYS A 352 0.29 36.86 9.71
CA LYS A 352 -0.74 36.13 10.45
C LYS A 352 -1.69 35.50 9.44
N THR A 353 -2.19 34.33 9.76
CA THR A 353 -3.19 33.64 8.94
C THR A 353 -4.18 32.90 9.85
N GLY A 354 -4.96 31.99 9.30
CA GLY A 354 -5.96 31.21 10.02
C GLY A 354 -6.92 30.51 9.06
N LEU A 355 -7.58 29.48 9.56
CA LEU A 355 -8.55 28.72 8.76
C LEU A 355 -9.72 29.63 8.35
N ASN A 356 -9.92 29.76 7.04
CA ASN A 356 -10.94 30.59 6.42
C ASN A 356 -10.86 32.07 6.80
N VAL A 357 -9.66 32.57 7.07
CA VAL A 357 -9.41 33.99 7.43
C VAL A 357 -8.37 34.59 6.48
N GLY A 358 -8.47 35.90 6.26
CA GLY A 358 -7.48 36.69 5.53
C GLY A 358 -7.66 36.72 4.00
N GLY A 359 -7.08 37.76 3.40
CA GLY A 359 -7.05 38.01 1.96
C GLY A 359 -5.97 37.22 1.22
N ASN A 360 -5.65 37.65 0.00
CA ASN A 360 -4.55 37.05 -0.77
C ASN A 360 -3.20 37.47 -0.21
N LEU A 361 -2.26 36.53 -0.11
CA LEU A 361 -0.85 36.86 0.02
C LEU A 361 -0.33 37.32 -1.35
N LYS A 362 0.63 38.25 -1.37
CA LYS A 362 1.14 38.86 -2.60
C LYS A 362 2.64 39.08 -2.55
N VAL A 363 3.33 38.87 -3.68
CA VAL A 363 4.73 39.30 -3.85
C VAL A 363 4.82 40.61 -4.64
N THR A 364 5.78 41.46 -4.31
CA THR A 364 5.98 42.77 -4.96
C THR A 364 7.01 42.73 -6.08
N THR A 365 7.99 41.82 -6.01
CA THR A 365 9.06 41.67 -6.99
C THR A 365 9.01 40.28 -7.62
N ALA A 366 9.51 40.16 -8.85
CA ALA A 366 9.70 38.86 -9.48
C ALA A 366 10.92 38.18 -8.86
N GLY A 367 10.85 36.87 -8.67
CA GLY A 367 11.95 36.12 -8.04
C GLY A 367 11.58 34.68 -7.71
N ILE A 368 12.52 33.98 -7.10
CA ILE A 368 12.27 32.65 -6.52
C ILE A 368 11.99 32.84 -5.05
N TYR A 369 10.89 32.26 -4.61
CA TYR A 369 10.39 32.37 -3.25
C TYR A 369 10.29 31.00 -2.61
N ARG A 370 10.63 30.95 -1.32
CA ARG A 370 10.13 29.95 -0.40
C ARG A 370 8.83 30.46 0.21
N LEU A 371 7.75 29.76 -0.07
CA LEU A 371 6.45 30.00 0.57
C LEU A 371 6.26 28.95 1.64
N THR A 372 6.00 29.35 2.88
CA THR A 372 5.80 28.43 4.02
C THR A 372 4.49 28.75 4.74
N ILE A 373 3.77 27.72 5.16
CA ILE A 373 2.60 27.81 6.05
C ILE A 373 2.87 26.97 7.30
N ASP A 374 2.67 27.58 8.47
CA ASP A 374 2.69 26.96 9.79
C ASP A 374 1.27 27.02 10.36
N THR A 375 0.55 25.90 10.23
CA THR A 375 -0.83 25.80 10.66
C THR A 375 -0.98 25.69 12.18
N LYS A 376 0.11 25.40 12.90
CA LYS A 376 0.09 25.28 14.37
C LYS A 376 0.13 26.66 15.01
N ASN A 377 0.97 27.55 14.49
CA ASN A 377 1.11 28.91 15.00
C ASN A 377 0.32 29.95 14.20
N GLU A 378 -0.44 29.52 13.18
CA GLU A 378 -1.24 30.39 12.30
C GLU A 378 -0.38 31.49 11.65
N LEU A 379 0.78 31.10 11.15
CA LEU A 379 1.72 31.99 10.44
C LEU A 379 1.98 31.50 9.03
N ALA A 380 2.13 32.42 8.10
CA ALA A 380 2.68 32.19 6.77
C ALA A 380 3.96 33.00 6.59
N TYR A 381 4.88 32.51 5.76
CA TYR A 381 6.14 33.18 5.44
C TYR A 381 6.31 33.24 3.93
N VAL A 382 6.57 34.45 3.41
CA VAL A 382 6.81 34.73 1.99
C VAL A 382 8.22 35.29 1.88
N GLN A 383 9.16 34.44 1.49
CA GLN A 383 10.59 34.75 1.58
C GLN A 383 11.25 34.58 0.23
N GLN A 384 11.90 35.62 -0.29
CA GLN A 384 12.66 35.52 -1.53
C GLN A 384 13.94 34.72 -1.27
N LYS A 385 13.88 33.42 -1.54
CA LYS A 385 14.88 32.41 -1.18
C LYS A 385 14.96 31.35 -2.26
N GLN A 386 16.16 30.83 -2.48
CA GLN A 386 16.45 29.76 -3.42
C GLN A 386 17.42 28.78 -2.78
N VAL A 387 17.30 27.50 -3.11
CA VAL A 387 18.28 26.49 -2.70
C VAL A 387 19.62 26.71 -3.40
N GLY A 388 20.67 26.84 -2.59
CA GLY A 388 22.07 26.87 -2.96
C GLY A 388 22.85 25.81 -2.18
N VAL A 389 24.18 25.94 -2.16
CA VAL A 389 25.10 25.03 -1.46
C VAL A 389 26.05 25.79 -0.54
N VAL A 390 26.25 25.27 0.66
CA VAL A 390 27.21 25.75 1.66
C VAL A 390 28.08 24.59 2.11
N GLY A 391 29.41 24.77 2.11
CA GLY A 391 30.34 23.71 2.51
C GLY A 391 31.80 24.05 2.27
N GLY A 392 32.65 23.02 2.25
CA GLY A 392 34.10 23.12 2.09
C GLY A 392 34.52 23.93 0.85
N MET A 393 33.79 23.79 -0.26
CA MET A 393 34.12 24.49 -1.51
C MET A 393 34.04 26.02 -1.45
N GLN A 394 33.46 26.59 -0.39
CA GLN A 394 33.44 28.02 -0.13
C GLN A 394 33.70 28.37 1.35
N GLY A 395 34.32 27.45 2.10
CA GLY A 395 34.71 27.68 3.49
C GLY A 395 33.59 27.70 4.53
N TRP A 396 32.47 27.02 4.27
CA TRP A 396 31.32 26.91 5.19
C TRP A 396 30.64 28.25 5.54
N THR A 397 30.61 29.20 4.61
CA THR A 397 30.02 30.54 4.81
C THR A 397 28.54 30.59 4.39
N PRO A 398 27.55 30.60 5.31
CA PRO A 398 26.14 30.52 4.94
C PRO A 398 25.59 31.78 4.28
N ALA A 399 26.19 32.93 4.56
CA ALA A 399 25.79 34.21 3.96
C ALA A 399 26.08 34.32 2.46
N THR A 400 26.88 33.39 1.91
CA THR A 400 27.29 33.37 0.50
C THR A 400 27.07 32.00 -0.15
N PRO A 401 25.85 31.42 -0.18
CA PRO A 401 25.64 30.13 -0.81
C PRO A 401 26.00 30.18 -2.29
N LEU A 402 26.53 29.08 -2.80
CA LEU A 402 26.72 28.90 -4.23
C LEU A 402 25.37 28.52 -4.83
N TYR A 403 24.80 29.42 -5.62
CA TYR A 403 23.52 29.21 -6.30
C TYR A 403 23.72 28.63 -7.70
N GLY A 404 22.65 28.01 -8.20
CA GLY A 404 22.56 27.58 -9.58
C GLY A 404 21.21 27.89 -10.21
N ALA A 405 20.73 26.99 -11.06
CA ALA A 405 19.50 27.15 -11.82
C ALA A 405 18.26 26.71 -11.04
N TYR A 406 17.18 27.47 -11.18
CA TYR A 406 15.82 26.96 -10.96
C TYR A 406 15.38 26.19 -12.21
N LEU A 407 15.18 24.88 -12.08
CA LEU A 407 14.76 24.03 -13.21
C LEU A 407 13.23 24.03 -13.33
N GLN A 408 12.55 23.84 -12.20
CA GLN A 408 11.10 23.89 -12.06
C GLN A 408 10.75 24.04 -10.57
N ARG A 409 9.46 24.09 -10.25
CA ARG A 409 9.00 24.14 -8.85
C ARG A 409 9.63 23.00 -8.08
N ASP A 410 10.24 23.34 -6.96
CA ASP A 410 10.88 22.37 -6.07
C ASP A 410 12.04 21.56 -6.71
N LYS A 411 12.72 22.07 -7.76
CA LYS A 411 13.89 21.41 -8.38
C LYS A 411 14.97 22.41 -8.81
N PHE A 412 16.21 22.18 -8.36
CA PHE A 412 17.37 23.04 -8.65
C PHE A 412 18.56 22.26 -9.17
N LEU A 413 19.33 22.89 -10.08
CA LEU A 413 20.64 22.43 -10.57
C LEU A 413 21.71 23.35 -10.02
N ILE A 414 22.78 22.81 -9.44
CA ILE A 414 23.87 23.59 -8.89
C ILE A 414 25.19 22.96 -9.33
N ILE A 415 26.08 23.75 -9.92
CA ILE A 415 27.43 23.33 -10.29
C ILE A 415 28.40 24.10 -9.42
N VAL A 416 29.15 23.39 -8.59
CA VAL A 416 30.08 23.98 -7.62
C VAL A 416 31.51 23.56 -7.95
N PRO A 417 32.52 24.44 -7.73
CA PRO A 417 33.90 24.00 -7.66
C PRO A 417 34.04 22.98 -6.53
N SER A 418 34.87 21.96 -6.71
CA SER A 418 35.11 20.97 -5.68
C SER A 418 36.45 20.26 -5.83
N SER A 419 37.06 19.90 -4.70
CA SER A 419 38.33 19.18 -4.61
C SER A 419 38.22 17.67 -4.86
N GLY A 420 36.99 17.13 -4.89
CA GLY A 420 36.71 15.68 -4.88
C GLY A 420 36.60 15.06 -3.48
N THR A 421 36.92 15.85 -2.45
CA THR A 421 36.76 15.46 -1.04
C THR A 421 35.92 16.44 -0.23
N ASP A 422 35.47 17.53 -0.84
CA ASP A 422 34.70 18.55 -0.14
C ASP A 422 33.38 17.97 0.38
N GLU A 423 32.95 18.52 1.51
CA GLU A 423 31.67 18.24 2.13
C GLU A 423 30.77 19.47 2.07
N PHE A 424 29.45 19.25 2.00
CA PHE A 424 28.48 20.34 1.87
C PHE A 424 27.11 20.01 2.44
N LYS A 425 26.28 21.05 2.53
CA LYS A 425 24.84 20.99 2.73
C LYS A 425 24.13 21.82 1.67
N PHE A 426 22.93 21.40 1.29
CA PHE A 426 22.01 22.29 0.60
C PHE A 426 21.49 23.33 1.59
N HIS A 427 21.34 24.57 1.17
CA HIS A 427 20.98 25.68 2.06
C HIS A 427 20.28 26.79 1.28
N ASP A 428 19.21 27.36 1.80
CA ASP A 428 18.37 28.35 1.09
C ASP A 428 18.60 29.82 1.50
N ALA A 429 19.84 30.16 1.86
CA ALA A 429 20.16 31.24 2.80
C ALA A 429 19.53 32.62 2.52
N SER A 430 19.50 33.44 3.56
CA SER A 430 19.37 34.90 3.45
C SER A 430 20.67 35.62 3.84
N LEU A 431 20.75 36.93 3.55
CA LEU A 431 21.90 37.82 3.82
C LEU A 431 22.22 38.04 5.33
N GLY A 432 21.84 37.12 6.23
CA GLY A 432 21.88 37.26 7.69
C GLY A 432 22.75 36.22 8.43
N ALA A 433 22.66 36.21 9.77
CA ALA A 433 23.55 35.44 10.66
C ALA A 433 23.52 33.92 10.45
N ALA A 434 24.69 33.29 10.64
CA ALA A 434 24.97 31.91 10.28
C ALA A 434 24.14 30.87 11.06
N TRP A 435 23.59 29.90 10.34
CA TRP A 435 22.97 28.67 10.88
C TRP A 435 21.86 28.92 11.92
N ASN A 436 21.04 29.97 11.73
CA ASN A 436 19.84 30.17 12.54
C ASN A 436 18.73 29.20 12.14
N PHE A 437 18.07 28.63 13.14
CA PHE A 437 17.13 27.53 12.98
C PHE A 437 15.70 27.94 13.33
N GLY A 438 14.79 27.87 12.35
CA GLY A 438 13.38 28.23 12.55
C GLY A 438 12.57 28.19 11.26
N ILE A 439 11.23 28.16 11.40
CA ILE A 439 10.31 28.09 10.24
C ILE A 439 10.44 29.34 9.37
N GLY A 440 10.64 30.49 10.00
CA GLY A 440 10.90 31.78 9.34
C GLY A 440 12.37 32.03 8.99
N ASP A 441 13.29 31.13 9.30
CA ASP A 441 14.73 31.32 9.12
C ASP A 441 15.25 30.55 7.90
N ASP A 442 16.56 30.39 7.76
CA ASP A 442 17.15 29.58 6.69
C ASP A 442 16.89 28.09 6.93
N ARG A 443 16.70 27.35 5.83
CA ARG A 443 16.60 25.89 5.77
C ARG A 443 17.89 25.33 5.20
N TRP A 444 18.32 24.22 5.76
CA TRP A 444 19.42 23.44 5.19
C TRP A 444 19.18 21.95 5.33
N TRP A 445 19.82 21.19 4.44
CA TRP A 445 19.69 19.75 4.38
C TRP A 445 21.05 19.10 4.19
N GLY A 446 21.36 18.17 5.08
CA GLY A 446 22.28 17.09 4.79
C GLY A 446 21.57 15.93 4.08
N GLY A 447 22.29 14.85 3.85
CA GLY A 447 21.71 13.69 3.19
C GLY A 447 22.60 12.46 3.20
N ALA A 448 21.95 11.31 3.02
CA ALA A 448 22.58 10.01 2.85
C ALA A 448 21.80 9.22 1.80
N ASP A 449 22.48 8.37 1.03
CA ASP A 449 21.86 7.47 0.05
C ASP A 449 20.92 8.17 -0.95
N GLY A 450 21.30 9.38 -1.40
CA GLY A 450 20.50 10.19 -2.33
C GLY A 450 19.20 10.77 -1.76
N LYS A 451 18.97 10.68 -0.45
CA LYS A 451 17.82 11.24 0.25
C LYS A 451 18.22 12.43 1.11
N LEU A 452 17.41 13.48 1.06
CA LEU A 452 17.53 14.61 1.98
C LEU A 452 16.70 14.28 3.23
N VAL A 453 17.25 14.57 4.41
CA VAL A 453 16.62 14.15 5.68
C VAL A 453 15.53 15.13 6.10
N GLN A 454 15.88 16.19 6.81
CA GLN A 454 14.95 17.20 7.30
C GLN A 454 15.71 18.49 7.53
N ASP A 455 14.99 19.60 7.65
CA ASP A 455 15.60 20.88 8.01
C ASP A 455 16.32 20.78 9.37
N GLY A 456 17.56 21.24 9.45
CA GLY A 456 18.38 21.06 10.65
C GLY A 456 18.94 19.65 10.83
N GLY A 457 18.46 18.67 10.08
CA GLY A 457 18.86 17.27 10.16
C GLY A 457 20.08 16.99 9.30
N ASP A 458 21.10 16.44 9.95
CA ASP A 458 21.86 15.30 9.42
C ASP A 458 23.09 15.58 8.52
N PRO A 459 23.98 14.55 8.38
CA PRO A 459 25.34 14.58 7.85
C PRO A 459 25.59 15.40 6.59
N ASN A 460 26.83 15.88 6.50
CA ASN A 460 27.32 16.50 5.28
C ASN A 460 27.27 15.51 4.12
N ILE A 461 26.96 16.03 2.93
CA ILE A 461 27.02 15.30 1.67
C ILE A 461 28.42 15.50 1.09
N LYS A 462 29.00 14.46 0.51
CA LYS A 462 30.30 14.54 -0.19
C LYS A 462 30.11 15.03 -1.62
N ALA A 463 30.99 15.94 -2.06
CA ALA A 463 31.18 16.32 -3.46
C ALA A 463 32.40 15.56 -4.02
N PRO A 464 32.20 14.38 -4.65
CA PRO A 464 33.28 13.43 -4.92
C PRO A 464 34.05 13.72 -6.21
N TYR A 465 33.70 14.78 -6.94
CA TYR A 465 34.29 15.09 -8.24
C TYR A 465 35.17 16.33 -8.19
N SER A 466 36.13 16.40 -9.12
CA SER A 466 37.04 17.52 -9.31
C SER A 466 37.20 17.79 -10.82
N PRO A 467 37.34 19.06 -11.26
CA PRO A 467 37.33 20.30 -10.45
C PRO A 467 35.93 20.81 -10.11
N TYR A 468 34.87 20.17 -10.62
CA TYR A 468 33.48 20.56 -10.40
C TYR A 468 32.61 19.36 -10.07
N THR A 469 31.64 19.59 -9.19
CA THR A 469 30.55 18.66 -8.89
C THR A 469 29.23 19.29 -9.33
N ARG A 470 28.41 18.50 -10.03
CA ARG A 470 27.03 18.85 -10.38
C ARG A 470 26.09 18.24 -9.35
N LEU A 471 25.11 19.03 -8.90
CA LEU A 471 24.18 18.70 -7.85
C LEU A 471 22.76 18.96 -8.33
N ILE A 472 21.86 18.01 -8.10
CA ILE A 472 20.42 18.20 -8.26
C ILE A 472 19.79 18.14 -6.88
N TRP A 473 19.06 19.19 -6.50
CA TRP A 473 18.13 19.16 -5.38
C TRP A 473 16.73 18.94 -5.95
N ASP A 474 16.04 17.89 -5.52
CA ASP A 474 14.73 17.51 -6.08
C ASP A 474 13.74 17.18 -4.96
N ALA A 475 12.77 18.08 -4.78
CA ALA A 475 11.64 17.91 -3.88
C ALA A 475 10.30 17.86 -4.64
N THR A 476 10.34 17.51 -5.93
CA THR A 476 9.12 17.35 -6.75
C THR A 476 8.23 16.22 -6.23
N ASN A 477 8.83 15.18 -5.65
CA ASN A 477 8.15 14.27 -4.74
C ASN A 477 8.13 14.89 -3.32
N VAL A 478 7.05 15.58 -3.01
CA VAL A 478 6.84 16.30 -1.75
C VAL A 478 6.89 15.45 -0.48
N GLN A 479 6.84 14.12 -0.60
CA GLN A 479 6.93 13.19 0.53
C GLN A 479 8.34 12.66 0.78
N GLN A 480 9.24 12.77 -0.20
CA GLN A 480 10.60 12.29 -0.10
C GLN A 480 11.49 13.14 -1.01
N MET A 481 12.13 14.12 -0.39
CA MET A 481 13.12 14.95 -1.06
C MET A 481 14.38 14.14 -1.31
N LYS A 482 14.97 14.34 -2.49
CA LYS A 482 16.14 13.63 -2.96
C LYS A 482 17.21 14.60 -3.43
N TYR A 483 18.41 14.07 -3.56
CA TYR A 483 19.48 14.74 -4.26
C TYR A 483 20.24 13.77 -5.15
N ASN A 484 20.83 14.31 -6.21
CA ASN A 484 21.76 13.58 -7.06
C ASN A 484 23.09 14.33 -7.10
N VAL A 485 24.18 13.56 -7.15
CA VAL A 485 25.55 14.07 -7.27
C VAL A 485 26.14 13.46 -8.53
N TYR A 486 26.56 14.32 -9.44
CA TYR A 486 27.09 13.99 -10.75
C TYR A 486 28.43 14.67 -10.96
N GLN A 487 29.22 14.16 -11.88
CA GLN A 487 30.42 14.86 -12.30
C GLN A 487 30.03 16.17 -13.00
N GLY A 488 30.71 17.26 -12.65
CA GLY A 488 30.49 18.57 -13.26
C GLY A 488 31.05 18.63 -14.68
N LYS A 489 30.42 17.93 -15.62
CA LYS A 489 30.73 17.90 -17.05
C LYS A 489 29.46 17.99 -17.89
N LEU A 490 29.57 18.65 -19.04
CA LEU A 490 28.60 18.58 -20.12
C LEU A 490 29.31 18.16 -21.41
N ARG A 491 28.67 17.33 -22.20
CA ARG A 491 29.24 16.75 -23.42
C ARG A 491 28.26 16.85 -24.57
N ILE A 492 28.78 16.99 -25.79
CA ILE A 492 28.01 16.91 -27.03
C ILE A 492 27.99 15.46 -27.49
N ILE A 493 26.79 14.96 -27.80
CA ILE A 493 26.59 13.61 -28.32
C ILE A 493 25.72 13.66 -29.57
N GLY A 494 26.07 12.94 -30.65
CA GLY A 494 25.24 12.93 -31.85
C GLY A 494 25.72 11.95 -32.91
N GLY A 495 25.06 11.95 -34.07
CA GLY A 495 25.26 10.97 -35.14
C GLY A 495 26.53 11.12 -35.97
N ALA A 496 27.56 11.79 -35.43
CA ALA A 496 28.87 11.88 -36.07
C ALA A 496 29.96 11.37 -35.10
N PRO A 497 31.01 10.68 -35.61
CA PRO A 497 32.07 10.13 -34.77
C PRO A 497 32.77 11.17 -33.88
N VAL A 498 32.94 12.41 -34.37
CA VAL A 498 33.57 13.52 -33.61
C VAL A 498 32.76 13.94 -32.37
N ILE A 499 31.49 13.58 -32.32
CA ILE A 499 30.58 13.79 -31.18
C ILE A 499 29.99 12.45 -30.71
N GLY A 500 30.74 11.36 -30.88
CA GLY A 500 30.49 10.10 -30.18
C GLY A 500 29.52 9.11 -30.81
N ASP A 501 28.92 9.40 -31.95
CA ASP A 501 28.02 8.46 -32.68
C ASP A 501 26.93 7.84 -31.79
N TRP A 502 26.23 8.68 -31.04
CA TRP A 502 25.21 8.30 -30.04
C TRP A 502 25.67 7.36 -28.92
N ASN A 503 26.98 7.13 -28.78
CA ASN A 503 27.56 6.39 -27.66
C ASN A 503 28.09 7.37 -26.58
N PRO A 504 27.51 7.40 -25.37
CA PRO A 504 27.96 8.27 -24.28
C PRO A 504 29.42 8.08 -23.85
N ALA A 505 30.01 6.90 -24.06
CA ALA A 505 31.43 6.67 -23.78
C ALA A 505 32.35 7.53 -24.68
N ASN A 506 31.85 7.90 -25.86
CA ASN A 506 32.59 8.65 -26.88
C ASN A 506 32.12 10.10 -27.02
N ALA A 507 31.20 10.57 -26.17
CA ALA A 507 30.67 11.93 -26.24
C ALA A 507 31.78 12.97 -26.01
N LEU A 508 31.70 14.10 -26.73
CA LEU A 508 32.73 15.13 -26.74
C LEU A 508 32.56 16.11 -25.56
N ASP A 509 33.56 16.19 -24.68
CA ASP A 509 33.58 17.13 -23.55
C ASP A 509 33.52 18.61 -24.01
N MET A 510 32.61 19.38 -23.39
CA MET A 510 32.54 20.83 -23.52
C MET A 510 33.39 21.52 -22.45
N ASP A 511 33.82 22.74 -22.75
CA ASP A 511 34.68 23.53 -21.87
C ASP A 511 33.81 24.43 -20.96
N TYR A 512 33.90 24.24 -19.65
CA TYR A 512 33.14 25.03 -18.67
C TYR A 512 33.63 26.48 -18.63
N GLN A 513 32.71 27.44 -18.76
CA GLN A 513 32.99 28.88 -18.75
C GLN A 513 32.59 29.54 -17.41
N GLY A 514 32.04 28.77 -16.47
CA GLY A 514 31.46 29.30 -15.23
C GLY A 514 29.96 29.57 -15.34
N ASN A 515 29.28 29.69 -14.19
CA ASN A 515 27.85 30.01 -14.08
C ASN A 515 26.93 29.16 -14.98
N GLY A 516 27.19 27.85 -15.07
CA GLY A 516 26.38 26.94 -15.89
C GLY A 516 26.60 27.03 -17.40
N VAL A 517 27.55 27.85 -17.87
CA VAL A 517 27.85 28.04 -19.29
C VAL A 517 28.94 27.08 -19.75
N TRP A 518 28.71 26.42 -20.89
CA TRP A 518 29.61 25.47 -21.54
C TRP A 518 29.81 25.88 -22.98
N LYS A 519 31.03 25.69 -23.51
CA LYS A 519 31.36 26.04 -24.88
C LYS A 519 32.19 24.96 -25.57
N LYS A 520 31.94 24.70 -26.85
CA LYS A 520 32.80 23.85 -27.69
C LYS A 520 32.70 24.22 -29.16
N THR A 521 33.82 24.14 -29.87
CA THR A 521 33.82 24.21 -31.34
C THR A 521 33.79 22.80 -31.91
N ILE A 522 32.82 22.53 -32.80
CA ILE A 522 32.69 21.25 -33.51
C ILE A 522 32.75 21.48 -35.02
N THR A 523 33.20 20.47 -35.76
CA THR A 523 33.13 20.48 -37.23
C THR A 523 32.35 19.26 -37.69
N LEU A 524 31.23 19.49 -38.38
CA LEU A 524 30.33 18.48 -38.92
C LEU A 524 30.60 18.34 -40.42
N THR A 525 30.77 17.11 -40.90
CA THR A 525 31.07 16.82 -42.32
C THR A 525 29.82 16.52 -43.16
N ALA A 526 28.67 16.35 -42.52
CA ALA A 526 27.37 16.12 -43.13
C ALA A 526 26.27 16.76 -42.26
N SER A 527 25.03 16.73 -42.73
CA SER A 527 23.89 17.04 -41.86
C SER A 527 23.86 16.05 -40.70
N THR A 528 23.92 16.56 -39.47
CA THR A 528 24.04 15.74 -38.26
C THR A 528 23.07 16.23 -37.20
N GLU A 529 22.53 15.27 -36.46
CA GLU A 529 21.75 15.50 -35.26
C GLU A 529 22.60 15.28 -34.02
N PHE A 530 22.39 16.12 -33.00
CA PHE A 530 23.09 16.00 -31.71
C PHE A 530 22.25 16.49 -30.53
N LYS A 531 22.72 16.18 -29.33
CA LYS A 531 22.17 16.48 -28.01
C LYS A 531 23.31 16.79 -27.03
N PHE A 532 22.94 17.08 -25.79
CA PHE A 532 23.87 17.27 -24.70
C PHE A 532 23.66 16.20 -23.63
N VAL A 533 24.73 15.66 -23.06
CA VAL A 533 24.69 14.65 -21.99
C VAL A 533 25.65 15.02 -20.87
N SER A 534 25.34 14.61 -19.64
CA SER A 534 26.29 14.65 -18.53
C SER A 534 27.37 13.56 -18.68
N ALA A 535 28.31 13.50 -17.74
CA ALA A 535 29.31 12.42 -17.68
C ALA A 535 28.69 11.02 -17.52
N GLU A 536 27.52 10.96 -16.89
CA GLU A 536 26.73 9.75 -16.64
C GLU A 536 25.92 9.31 -17.87
N GLY A 537 25.99 10.08 -18.95
CA GLY A 537 25.37 9.74 -20.22
C GLY A 537 23.90 10.12 -20.23
N TRP A 538 23.01 9.14 -20.45
CA TRP A 538 21.60 9.40 -20.70
C TRP A 538 20.80 9.74 -19.43
N ASP A 539 21.34 9.44 -18.25
CA ASP A 539 20.73 9.74 -16.95
C ASP A 539 20.38 11.22 -16.79
N LEU A 540 21.23 12.11 -17.31
CA LEU A 540 20.98 13.54 -17.40
C LEU A 540 21.37 14.05 -18.78
N ASN A 541 20.38 14.23 -19.64
CA ASN A 541 20.56 14.70 -21.01
C ASN A 541 19.60 15.83 -21.35
N TYR A 542 20.02 16.69 -22.28
CA TYR A 542 19.24 17.80 -22.78
C TYR A 542 19.15 17.77 -24.30
N GLY A 543 18.00 18.24 -24.80
CA GLY A 543 17.77 18.50 -26.21
C GLY A 543 17.05 19.83 -26.40
N ALA A 544 16.72 20.13 -27.65
CA ALA A 544 16.00 21.34 -28.02
C ALA A 544 14.59 21.39 -27.42
N ASP A 545 14.17 22.61 -27.05
CA ASP A 545 12.80 22.94 -26.65
C ASP A 545 12.23 24.14 -27.46
N GLY A 546 12.75 24.32 -28.68
CA GLY A 546 12.43 25.44 -29.55
C GLY A 546 13.10 26.76 -29.14
N ALA A 547 13.20 27.71 -30.08
CA ALA A 547 13.71 29.08 -29.87
C ALA A 547 15.05 29.18 -29.10
N GLY A 548 15.97 28.23 -29.31
CA GLY A 548 17.28 28.20 -28.63
C GLY A 548 17.21 27.81 -27.15
N LYS A 549 16.13 27.17 -26.68
CA LYS A 549 15.99 26.66 -25.31
C LYS A 549 16.35 25.19 -25.20
N ILE A 550 16.75 24.77 -24.00
CA ILE A 550 16.98 23.37 -23.67
C ILE A 550 15.98 22.84 -22.64
N LYS A 551 15.61 21.57 -22.78
CA LYS A 551 14.91 20.80 -21.74
C LYS A 551 15.52 19.42 -21.55
N GLU A 552 15.34 18.87 -20.35
CA GLU A 552 15.67 17.48 -20.06
C GLU A 552 14.93 16.56 -21.04
N GLY A 553 15.66 15.66 -21.71
CA GLY A 553 15.09 14.75 -22.70
C GLY A 553 14.51 15.40 -23.95
N GLY A 554 14.83 16.67 -24.24
CA GLY A 554 14.31 17.42 -25.40
C GLY A 554 14.66 16.83 -26.76
N ASP A 555 14.26 17.50 -27.84
CA ASP A 555 14.45 17.00 -29.21
C ASP A 555 15.92 17.06 -29.66
N ASN A 556 16.26 16.34 -30.73
CA ASN A 556 17.57 16.44 -31.34
C ASN A 556 17.78 17.84 -31.96
N ILE A 557 19.01 18.33 -31.97
CA ILE A 557 19.42 19.55 -32.65
C ILE A 557 20.06 19.18 -33.98
N THR A 558 19.51 19.66 -35.09
CA THR A 558 20.04 19.37 -36.43
C THR A 558 20.84 20.55 -36.99
N ARG A 559 22.03 20.26 -37.54
CA ARG A 559 22.85 21.22 -38.28
C ARG A 559 23.44 20.59 -39.53
N ALA A 560 23.56 21.38 -40.59
CA ALA A 560 24.24 20.99 -41.82
C ALA A 560 25.75 20.80 -41.58
N ALA A 561 26.47 20.37 -42.62
CA ALA A 561 27.92 20.37 -42.58
C ALA A 561 28.46 21.80 -42.35
N GLY A 562 29.48 21.94 -41.51
CA GLY A 562 30.05 23.22 -41.13
C GLY A 562 30.82 23.17 -39.82
N THR A 563 31.56 24.23 -39.53
CA THR A 563 32.21 24.43 -38.23
C THR A 563 31.37 25.37 -37.40
N TYR A 564 31.02 24.95 -36.19
CA TYR A 564 30.13 25.69 -35.30
C TYR A 564 30.74 25.86 -33.91
N THR A 565 30.50 27.01 -33.31
CA THR A 565 30.67 27.22 -31.88
C THR A 565 29.34 26.95 -31.19
N VAL A 566 29.31 25.89 -30.39
CA VAL A 566 28.16 25.52 -29.56
C VAL A 566 28.35 26.10 -28.17
N THR A 567 27.37 26.87 -27.71
CA THR A 567 27.30 27.37 -26.33
C THR A 567 26.04 26.83 -25.69
N VAL A 568 26.14 26.30 -24.47
CA VAL A 568 25.00 25.85 -23.67
C VAL A 568 25.03 26.57 -22.33
N ASP A 569 23.92 27.16 -21.94
CA ASP A 569 23.72 27.79 -20.63
C ASP A 569 22.66 26.98 -19.87
N GLU A 570 23.12 26.11 -18.98
CA GLU A 570 22.24 25.27 -18.17
C GLU A 570 21.41 26.07 -17.16
N TYR A 571 21.91 27.25 -16.76
CA TYR A 571 21.25 28.07 -15.74
C TYR A 571 20.11 28.89 -16.32
N ASN A 572 20.32 29.47 -17.50
CA ASN A 572 19.28 30.17 -18.25
C ASN A 572 18.47 29.26 -19.17
N ARG A 573 18.83 27.96 -19.24
CA ARG A 573 18.15 26.94 -20.05
C ARG A 573 18.14 27.27 -21.54
N THR A 574 19.28 27.72 -22.06
CA THR A 574 19.45 28.10 -23.48
C THR A 574 20.66 27.45 -24.14
N TYR A 575 20.67 27.46 -25.47
CA TYR A 575 21.82 27.08 -26.28
C TYR A 575 21.90 27.92 -27.56
N THR A 576 23.11 28.08 -28.09
CA THR A 576 23.37 28.68 -29.40
C THR A 576 24.31 27.81 -30.21
N VAL A 577 24.16 27.83 -31.53
CA VAL A 577 25.03 27.13 -32.47
C VAL A 577 25.34 28.11 -33.61
N LEU A 578 26.52 28.72 -33.57
CA LEU A 578 26.94 29.81 -34.44
C LEU A 578 28.07 29.41 -35.38
#